data_AF-A0A7W8X0I3-F1
#
_entry.id   AF-A0A7W8X0I3-F1
#
_cell.length_a   1.000
_cell.length_b   1.000
_cell.length_c   1.000
_cell.angle_alpha   90.00
_cell.angle_beta   90.00
_cell.angle_gamma   90.00
#
_symmetry.space_group_name_H-M   'P 1'
#
loop_
_entity.id
_entity.type
_entity.pdbx_description
1 polymer ?
#
loop_
_entity_poly.entity_id
_entity_poly.type
_entity_poly.pdbx_seq_one_letter_code
_entity_poly.pdbx_strand_id
1 'polypeptide(L)'
;MKPISWPVAAPTAEQWGRVPVRFSMPLSMVPTWMILIACAVGTFIAERPWEAPEEPLWQGGLTVYTVFEGAAWMSMMSLVFGCWAFARFAVLLVPLVLTGVAYTASHTGETTAGVWWVGAALTTIWLVVHVVMSVRQLHYVAKLAKSAATTETMAIGATLQTNMAKAQRYSINWAFGLTIAAVLAWTIVRWVMGSELGKTSQELDDFPWSALWALPALALSVFAVGQIAKVVWRGISRAVVGNYVWQVPPNTLGPVIGDFSSAGFNDELSMLKKSLAEVTPGCLCWTESQREDHRFDDDEDFMLNPDTDLILATDYCVHHGIDAVNSLTPQDFKRQLEKGWLWSEHTRFPLRIKGAAQTAVLVGFAGHGFTGMIADHRRGAADVREWDTDLAWERESSDEDVWGPEDSFLPLGGEVDRIDLHDDGWAGIAVRFKHERAWFLADKQE
;
A
#
# COMPACT_ATOMS: atom_id res chain seq x y z
N MET A 1 5.05 -28.82 11.74
CA MET A 1 6.14 -27.84 11.99
C MET A 1 6.04 -27.40 13.44
N LYS A 2 7.16 -27.14 14.13
CA LYS A 2 7.10 -26.55 15.49
C LYS A 2 6.49 -25.15 15.39
N PRO A 3 5.57 -24.75 16.30
CA PRO A 3 5.06 -23.39 16.32
C PRO A 3 6.22 -22.43 16.53
N ILE A 4 6.36 -21.45 15.64
CA ILE A 4 7.34 -20.37 15.75
C ILE A 4 6.68 -19.31 16.61
N SER A 5 7.35 -18.88 17.68
CA SER A 5 6.88 -17.78 18.52
C SER A 5 7.77 -16.57 18.36
N TRP A 6 7.17 -15.39 18.20
CA TRP A 6 7.88 -14.11 18.08
C TRP A 6 7.61 -13.23 19.30
N PRO A 7 8.57 -12.38 19.73
CA PRO A 7 8.35 -11.42 20.79
C PRO A 7 7.24 -10.42 20.42
N VAL A 8 6.46 -10.03 21.43
CA VAL A 8 5.40 -9.03 21.28
C VAL A 8 5.94 -7.65 21.61
N ALA A 9 5.72 -6.68 20.72
CA ALA A 9 6.00 -5.26 20.95
C ALA A 9 4.68 -4.50 21.07
N ALA A 10 4.49 -3.78 22.17
CA ALA A 10 3.28 -3.03 22.49
C ALA A 10 3.61 -1.55 22.70
N PRO A 11 3.81 -0.76 21.62
CA PRO A 11 4.10 0.66 21.74
C PRO A 11 2.91 1.41 22.33
N THR A 12 3.14 2.58 22.93
CA THR A 12 2.04 3.48 23.29
C THR A 12 1.51 4.22 22.06
N ALA A 13 0.31 4.77 22.15
CA ALA A 13 -0.30 5.59 21.09
C ALA A 13 0.64 6.70 20.59
N GLU A 14 1.24 7.42 21.54
CA GLU A 14 2.20 8.48 21.24
C GLU A 14 3.47 7.95 20.55
N GLN A 15 3.99 6.81 21.00
CA GLN A 15 5.19 6.21 20.39
C GLN A 15 4.93 5.75 18.95
N TRP A 16 3.74 5.19 18.69
CA TRP A 16 3.30 4.73 17.39
C TRP A 16 3.04 5.88 16.42
N GLY A 17 2.34 6.93 16.87
CA GLY A 17 2.06 8.12 16.03
C GLY A 17 3.26 8.99 15.73
N ARG A 18 4.38 8.82 16.46
CA ARG A 18 5.66 9.45 16.16
C ARG A 18 6.48 8.72 15.11
N VAL A 19 6.06 7.53 14.64
CA VAL A 19 6.78 6.84 13.56
C VAL A 19 6.71 7.70 12.31
N PRO A 20 7.85 8.08 11.69
CA PRO A 20 7.84 8.88 10.47
C PRO A 20 7.03 8.20 9.36
N VAL A 21 6.13 8.95 8.73
CA VAL A 21 5.34 8.48 7.57
C VAL A 21 6.02 8.87 6.26
N ARG A 22 5.62 8.21 5.17
CA ARG A 22 6.14 8.54 3.84
C ARG A 22 5.56 9.84 3.34
N PHE A 23 6.29 10.50 2.44
CA PHE A 23 5.71 11.60 1.67
C PHE A 23 4.49 11.12 0.87
N SER A 24 3.54 12.03 0.73
CA SER A 24 2.43 11.85 -0.20
C SER A 24 2.91 11.54 -1.62
N MET A 25 2.11 10.79 -2.37
CA MET A 25 2.42 10.43 -3.75
C MET A 25 2.73 11.67 -4.63
N PRO A 26 1.95 12.77 -4.57
CA PRO A 26 2.27 13.99 -5.33
C PRO A 26 3.61 14.59 -4.92
N LEU A 27 3.86 14.73 -3.61
CA LEU A 27 5.12 15.31 -3.12
C LEU A 27 6.31 14.45 -3.52
N SER A 28 6.14 13.14 -3.61
CA SER A 28 7.18 12.21 -4.06
C SER A 28 7.51 12.38 -5.54
N MET A 29 6.50 12.43 -6.39
CA MET A 29 6.64 12.30 -7.84
C MET A 29 6.83 13.64 -8.56
N VAL A 30 6.07 14.67 -8.19
CA VAL A 30 6.00 15.95 -8.91
C VAL A 30 7.37 16.62 -9.05
N PRO A 31 8.23 16.71 -8.00
CA PRO A 31 9.55 17.31 -8.16
C PRO A 31 10.39 16.60 -9.23
N THR A 32 10.36 15.27 -9.24
CA THR A 32 11.09 14.43 -10.20
C THR A 32 10.62 14.69 -11.63
N TRP A 33 9.29 14.74 -11.81
CA TRP A 33 8.67 15.00 -13.11
C TRP A 33 8.94 16.42 -13.62
N MET A 34 8.90 17.43 -12.74
CA MET A 34 9.21 18.81 -13.08
C MET A 34 10.67 18.99 -13.51
N ILE A 35 11.62 18.31 -12.84
CA ILE A 35 13.03 18.32 -13.25
C ILE A 35 13.18 17.69 -14.63
N LEU A 36 12.53 16.54 -14.86
CA LEU A 36 12.54 15.86 -16.16
C LEU A 36 12.01 16.76 -17.29
N ILE A 37 10.86 17.40 -17.09
CA ILE A 37 10.29 18.36 -18.06
C ILE A 37 11.24 19.54 -18.28
N ALA A 38 11.79 20.11 -17.21
CA ALA A 38 12.70 21.25 -17.30
C ALA A 38 13.95 20.91 -18.12
N CYS A 39 14.50 19.70 -17.98
CA CYS A 39 15.60 19.23 -18.82
C CYS A 39 15.17 19.12 -20.29
N ALA A 40 14.06 18.43 -20.59
CA ALA A 40 13.58 18.25 -21.95
C ALA A 40 13.25 19.58 -22.66
N VAL A 41 12.58 20.51 -21.96
CA VAL A 41 12.27 21.84 -22.49
C VAL A 41 13.54 22.67 -22.63
N GLY A 42 14.44 22.60 -21.65
CA GLY A 42 15.71 23.33 -21.67
C GLY A 42 16.60 22.93 -22.84
N THR A 43 16.71 21.63 -23.13
CA THR A 43 17.48 21.13 -24.28
C THR A 43 16.82 21.48 -25.60
N PHE A 44 15.50 21.29 -25.72
CA PHE A 44 14.74 21.69 -26.90
C PHE A 44 14.96 23.19 -27.22
N ILE A 45 14.98 24.05 -26.20
CA ILE A 45 15.24 25.48 -26.37
C ILE A 45 16.71 25.76 -26.74
N ALA A 46 17.65 25.05 -26.12
CA ALA A 46 19.08 25.25 -26.37
C ALA A 46 19.49 24.84 -27.79
N GLU A 47 18.94 23.73 -28.30
CA GLU A 47 19.24 23.16 -29.61
C GLU A 47 18.51 23.89 -30.75
N ARG A 48 17.40 24.57 -30.45
CA ARG A 48 16.58 25.31 -31.42
C ARG A 48 16.31 24.51 -32.70
N PRO A 49 15.75 23.29 -32.60
CA PRO A 49 15.55 22.41 -33.75
C PRO A 49 14.62 23.01 -34.83
N TRP A 50 13.89 24.08 -34.50
CA TRP A 50 13.06 24.84 -35.44
C TRP A 50 13.84 25.86 -36.31
N GLU A 51 15.06 26.25 -35.91
CA GLU A 51 15.92 27.20 -36.66
C GLU A 51 16.83 26.48 -37.66
N ALA A 52 17.22 25.24 -37.38
CA ALA A 52 18.01 24.39 -38.26
C ALA A 52 17.51 22.94 -38.11
N PRO A 53 16.62 22.45 -39.00
CA PRO A 53 16.19 21.05 -38.95
C PRO A 53 17.42 20.15 -39.11
N GLU A 54 17.56 19.19 -38.20
CA GLU A 54 18.74 18.34 -38.07
C GLU A 54 19.12 17.66 -39.40
N GLU A 55 20.42 17.61 -39.68
CA GLU A 55 20.99 16.63 -40.62
C GLU A 55 20.63 15.21 -40.14
N PRO A 56 20.57 14.19 -41.02
CA PRO A 56 20.06 12.85 -40.65
C PRO A 56 20.67 12.33 -39.34
N LEU A 57 19.82 11.76 -38.47
CA LEU A 57 20.05 11.34 -37.07
C LEU A 57 21.42 10.73 -36.76
N TRP A 58 22.08 10.11 -37.74
CA TRP A 58 23.51 9.79 -37.69
C TRP A 58 24.11 9.80 -39.10
N GLN A 59 25.26 10.50 -39.26
CA GLN A 59 26.08 10.47 -40.49
C GLN A 59 27.15 9.37 -40.47
N GLY A 60 27.56 8.91 -39.28
CA GLY A 60 28.46 7.77 -39.09
C GLY A 60 27.75 6.42 -39.21
N GLY A 61 28.47 5.31 -39.16
CA GLY A 61 27.85 3.99 -39.07
C GLY A 61 27.18 3.76 -37.71
N LEU A 62 26.07 3.02 -37.68
CA LEU A 62 25.35 2.65 -36.46
C LEU A 62 26.30 1.96 -35.46
N THR A 63 26.32 2.43 -34.21
CA THR A 63 27.13 1.85 -33.13
C THR A 63 26.26 1.38 -31.99
N VAL A 64 26.84 0.61 -31.05
CA VAL A 64 26.15 0.24 -29.80
C VAL A 64 25.69 1.48 -29.03
N TYR A 65 26.47 2.56 -29.10
CA TYR A 65 26.18 3.81 -28.41
C TYR A 65 24.95 4.51 -28.99
N THR A 66 24.85 4.62 -30.32
CA THR A 66 23.69 5.27 -30.98
C THR A 66 22.38 4.52 -30.70
N VAL A 67 22.45 3.19 -30.56
CA VAL A 67 21.29 2.35 -30.18
C VAL A 67 20.86 2.63 -28.73
N PHE A 68 21.82 2.69 -27.81
CA PHE A 68 21.55 2.99 -26.40
C PHE A 68 21.05 4.42 -26.19
N GLU A 69 21.63 5.38 -26.92
CA GLU A 69 21.22 6.79 -26.95
C GLU A 69 19.77 6.95 -27.41
N GLY A 70 19.39 6.35 -28.55
CA GLY A 70 18.01 6.37 -29.02
C GLY A 70 17.04 5.78 -27.98
N ALA A 71 17.40 4.67 -27.34
CA ALA A 71 16.57 4.07 -26.29
C ALA A 71 16.47 4.94 -25.03
N ALA A 72 17.55 5.59 -24.60
CA ALA A 72 17.56 6.50 -23.46
C ALA A 72 16.68 7.73 -23.72
N TRP A 73 16.81 8.34 -24.90
CA TRP A 73 15.97 9.47 -25.33
C TRP A 73 14.49 9.09 -25.43
N MET A 74 14.15 7.96 -26.07
CA MET A 74 12.77 7.48 -26.14
C MET A 74 12.19 7.17 -24.75
N SER A 75 12.99 6.60 -23.85
CA SER A 75 12.58 6.34 -22.46
C SER A 75 12.33 7.64 -21.71
N MET A 76 13.19 8.63 -21.90
CA MET A 76 13.07 9.95 -21.30
C MET A 76 11.80 10.65 -21.76
N MET A 77 11.53 10.67 -23.07
CA MET A 77 10.28 11.20 -23.64
C MET A 77 9.04 10.45 -23.13
N SER A 78 9.10 9.12 -23.05
CA SER A 78 8.01 8.31 -22.49
C SER A 78 7.72 8.70 -21.03
N LEU A 79 8.76 8.97 -20.24
CA LEU A 79 8.61 9.46 -18.87
C LEU A 79 8.09 10.90 -18.83
N VAL A 80 8.44 11.80 -19.75
CA VAL A 80 7.87 13.15 -19.79
C VAL A 80 6.34 13.11 -19.86
N PHE A 81 5.79 12.27 -20.73
CA PHE A 81 4.33 12.16 -20.93
C PHE A 81 3.64 11.18 -19.96
N GLY A 82 4.36 10.18 -19.46
CA GLY A 82 3.81 9.05 -18.70
C GLY A 82 4.33 8.88 -17.28
N CYS A 83 5.11 9.82 -16.73
CA CYS A 83 5.72 9.71 -15.38
C CYS A 83 4.70 9.33 -14.29
N TRP A 84 3.50 9.92 -14.39
CA TRP A 84 2.43 9.73 -13.42
C TRP A 84 1.95 8.29 -13.28
N ALA A 85 2.00 7.51 -14.37
CA ALA A 85 1.63 6.10 -14.35
C ALA A 85 2.57 5.25 -13.48
N PHE A 86 3.79 5.75 -13.20
CA PHE A 86 4.77 5.07 -12.37
C PHE A 86 4.76 5.51 -10.91
N ALA A 87 3.94 6.50 -10.54
CA ALA A 87 3.75 6.94 -9.16
C ALA A 87 5.10 7.15 -8.42
N ARG A 88 5.25 6.57 -7.22
CA ARG A 88 6.49 6.62 -6.43
C ARG A 88 7.68 5.97 -7.11
N PHE A 89 7.46 5.03 -8.03
CA PHE A 89 8.54 4.36 -8.73
C PHE A 89 9.28 5.31 -9.68
N ALA A 90 8.64 6.40 -10.11
CA ALA A 90 9.27 7.46 -10.89
C ALA A 90 10.52 8.06 -10.20
N VAL A 91 10.51 8.17 -8.87
CA VAL A 91 11.64 8.70 -8.08
C VAL A 91 12.91 7.86 -8.27
N LEU A 92 12.75 6.58 -8.59
CA LEU A 92 13.86 5.69 -8.92
C LEU A 92 14.15 5.64 -10.43
N LEU A 93 13.11 5.60 -11.27
CA LEU A 93 13.25 5.46 -12.73
C LEU A 93 13.96 6.67 -13.37
N VAL A 94 13.49 7.87 -13.07
CA VAL A 94 13.93 9.10 -13.72
C VAL A 94 15.42 9.38 -13.56
N PRO A 95 16.04 9.28 -12.36
CA PRO A 95 17.48 9.51 -12.25
C PRO A 95 18.31 8.49 -13.06
N LEU A 96 17.86 7.24 -13.16
CA LEU A 96 18.55 6.21 -13.96
C LEU A 96 18.46 6.51 -15.46
N VAL A 97 17.28 6.92 -15.95
CA VAL A 97 17.10 7.30 -17.35
C VAL A 97 17.86 8.58 -17.69
N LEU A 98 17.76 9.63 -16.86
CA LEU A 98 18.50 10.87 -17.06
C LEU A 98 20.02 10.67 -17.02
N THR A 99 20.53 9.77 -16.16
CA THR A 99 21.96 9.42 -16.16
C THR A 99 22.35 8.73 -17.48
N GLY A 100 21.49 7.87 -18.02
CA GLY A 100 21.68 7.25 -19.34
C GLY A 100 21.78 8.29 -20.44
N VAL A 101 20.84 9.24 -20.49
CA VAL A 101 20.84 10.35 -21.47
C VAL A 101 22.06 11.25 -21.29
N ALA A 102 22.41 11.62 -20.05
CA ALA A 102 23.58 12.45 -19.77
C ALA A 102 24.89 11.79 -20.22
N TYR A 103 25.00 10.47 -19.99
CA TYR A 103 26.14 9.68 -20.42
C TYR A 103 26.26 9.66 -21.95
N THR A 104 25.16 9.43 -22.68
CA THR A 104 25.18 9.38 -24.14
C THR A 104 25.48 10.75 -24.74
N ALA A 105 24.80 11.80 -24.30
CA ALA A 105 25.03 13.18 -24.73
C ALA A 105 26.49 13.63 -24.53
N SER A 106 27.10 13.24 -23.41
CA SER A 106 28.52 13.55 -23.14
C SER A 106 29.46 12.81 -24.09
N HIS A 107 29.10 11.60 -24.51
CA HIS A 107 29.92 10.76 -25.38
C HIS A 107 29.84 11.20 -26.84
N THR A 108 28.68 11.67 -27.28
CA THR A 108 28.45 12.24 -28.61
C THR A 108 28.92 13.69 -28.73
N GLY A 109 29.23 14.34 -27.60
CA GLY A 109 29.76 15.70 -27.57
C GLY A 109 28.66 16.76 -27.73
N GLU A 110 27.42 16.43 -27.40
CA GLU A 110 26.30 17.36 -27.40
C GLU A 110 26.56 18.51 -26.42
N THR A 111 26.27 19.73 -26.87
CA THR A 111 26.44 20.94 -26.04
C THR A 111 25.48 20.97 -24.84
N THR A 112 24.37 20.22 -24.93
CA THR A 112 23.35 20.10 -23.88
C THR A 112 23.65 19.04 -22.84
N ALA A 113 24.76 18.28 -22.96
CA ALA A 113 25.18 17.25 -21.99
C ALA A 113 25.20 17.75 -20.54
N GLY A 114 25.60 19.01 -20.32
CA GLY A 114 25.59 19.63 -18.98
C GLY A 114 24.20 19.73 -18.36
N VAL A 115 23.16 20.00 -19.16
CA VAL A 115 21.76 20.08 -18.69
C VAL A 115 21.30 18.71 -18.18
N TRP A 116 21.63 17.65 -18.90
CA TRP A 116 21.29 16.28 -18.53
C TRP A 116 21.96 15.84 -17.23
N TRP A 117 23.25 16.14 -17.04
CA TRP A 117 23.96 15.86 -15.79
C TRP A 117 23.36 16.61 -14.60
N VAL A 118 22.98 17.88 -14.78
CA VAL A 118 22.31 18.65 -13.73
C VAL A 118 20.96 18.02 -13.37
N GLY A 119 20.16 17.62 -14.36
CA GLY A 119 18.89 16.91 -14.13
C GLY A 119 19.05 15.59 -13.40
N ALA A 120 20.01 14.77 -13.84
CA ALA A 120 20.36 13.51 -13.19
C ALA A 120 20.81 13.73 -11.74
N ALA A 121 21.63 14.75 -11.48
CA ALA A 121 22.07 15.10 -10.14
C ALA A 121 20.92 15.53 -9.23
N LEU A 122 20.04 16.44 -9.70
CA LEU A 122 18.90 16.92 -8.92
C LEU A 122 17.90 15.81 -8.58
N THR A 123 17.57 14.95 -9.55
CA THR A 123 16.69 13.79 -9.32
C THR A 123 17.34 12.74 -8.43
N THR A 124 18.66 12.56 -8.52
CA THR A 124 19.41 11.70 -7.59
C THR A 124 19.41 12.25 -6.17
N ILE A 125 19.59 13.57 -5.99
CA ILE A 125 19.46 14.22 -4.67
C ILE A 125 18.06 13.97 -4.12
N TRP A 126 17.03 14.11 -4.93
CA TRP A 126 15.66 13.83 -4.52
C TRP A 126 15.47 12.36 -4.11
N LEU A 127 15.98 11.41 -4.89
CA LEU A 127 16.00 9.99 -4.50
C LEU A 127 16.71 9.77 -3.16
N VAL A 128 17.85 10.44 -2.93
CA VAL A 128 18.58 10.37 -1.65
C VAL A 128 17.72 10.88 -0.49
N VAL A 129 16.92 11.94 -0.67
CA VAL A 129 15.98 12.39 0.37
C VAL A 129 15.00 11.28 0.76
N HIS A 130 14.43 10.57 -0.23
CA HIS A 130 13.54 9.42 0.01
C HIS A 130 14.24 8.27 0.74
N VAL A 131 15.46 7.94 0.32
CA VAL A 131 16.28 6.91 0.99
C VAL A 131 16.57 7.30 2.43
N VAL A 132 16.97 8.55 2.71
CA VAL A 132 17.24 9.04 4.06
C VAL A 132 15.99 8.95 4.94
N MET A 133 14.82 9.34 4.42
CA MET A 133 13.56 9.21 5.16
C MET A 133 13.23 7.74 5.46
N SER A 134 13.41 6.85 4.49
CA SER A 134 13.23 5.40 4.68
C SER A 134 14.18 4.82 5.71
N VAL A 135 15.44 5.24 5.71
CA VAL A 135 16.44 4.86 6.71
C VAL A 135 16.09 5.40 8.08
N ARG A 136 15.63 6.66 8.20
CA ARG A 136 15.21 7.25 9.48
C ARG A 136 14.03 6.50 10.07
N GLN A 137 13.03 6.17 9.27
CA GLN A 137 11.90 5.37 9.72
C GLN A 137 12.37 3.98 10.18
N LEU A 138 13.22 3.31 9.40
CA LEU A 138 13.76 2.00 9.77
C LEU A 138 14.47 2.03 11.13
N HIS A 139 15.33 3.03 11.36
CA HIS A 139 16.01 3.18 12.65
C HIS A 139 15.03 3.47 13.79
N TYR A 140 14.01 4.28 13.55
CA TYR A 140 12.98 4.57 14.53
C TYR A 140 12.20 3.30 14.89
N VAL A 141 11.73 2.55 13.89
CA VAL A 141 10.99 1.29 14.09
C VAL A 141 11.85 0.25 14.79
N ALA A 142 13.13 0.12 14.44
CA ALA A 142 14.05 -0.81 15.09
C ALA A 142 14.30 -0.45 16.56
N LYS A 143 14.41 0.85 16.88
CA LYS A 143 14.51 1.33 18.26
C LYS A 143 13.21 1.09 19.02
N LEU A 144 12.08 1.39 18.39
CA LEU A 144 10.75 1.22 18.96
C LEU A 144 10.46 -0.24 19.28
N ALA A 145 10.78 -1.16 18.36
CA ALA A 145 10.61 -2.60 18.56
C ALA A 145 11.31 -3.08 19.84
N LYS A 146 12.52 -2.56 20.10
CA LYS A 146 13.30 -2.91 21.30
C LYS A 146 12.76 -2.26 22.56
N SER A 147 12.35 -0.99 22.50
CA SER A 147 11.86 -0.27 23.69
C SER A 147 10.44 -0.65 24.10
N ALA A 148 9.62 -1.06 23.13
CA ALA A 148 8.25 -1.50 23.33
C ALA A 148 8.12 -3.03 23.44
N ALA A 149 9.23 -3.77 23.36
CA ALA A 149 9.25 -5.22 23.54
C ALA A 149 8.74 -5.57 24.95
N THR A 150 7.73 -6.43 24.98
CA THR A 150 7.21 -7.01 26.20
C THR A 150 7.99 -8.28 26.55
N THR A 151 7.69 -8.88 27.71
CA THR A 151 8.22 -10.21 28.06
C THR A 151 7.44 -11.34 27.39
N GLU A 152 6.35 -11.03 26.69
CA GLU A 152 5.47 -11.99 26.07
C GLU A 152 5.97 -12.40 24.68
N THR A 153 5.62 -13.62 24.30
CA THR A 153 5.82 -14.12 22.93
C THR A 153 4.51 -14.66 22.42
N MET A 154 4.26 -14.50 21.13
CA MET A 154 3.05 -14.95 20.48
C MET A 154 3.40 -15.98 19.41
N ALA A 155 2.70 -17.11 19.44
CA ALA A 155 2.81 -18.12 18.40
C ALA A 155 2.27 -17.57 17.07
N ILE A 156 2.95 -17.88 15.97
CA ILE A 156 2.54 -17.52 14.61
C ILE A 156 1.89 -18.74 13.98
N GLY A 157 0.67 -18.58 13.49
CA GLY A 157 -0.10 -19.61 12.82
C GLY A 157 0.53 -20.07 11.50
N ALA A 158 0.15 -21.27 11.05
CA ALA A 158 0.77 -21.90 9.88
C ALA A 158 0.40 -21.19 8.57
N THR A 159 -0.82 -20.67 8.48
CA THR A 159 -1.33 -19.94 7.31
C THR A 159 -0.57 -18.63 7.15
N LEU A 160 -0.46 -17.86 8.23
CA LEU A 160 0.32 -16.63 8.25
C LEU A 160 1.80 -16.85 7.88
N GLN A 161 2.46 -17.88 8.42
CA GLN A 161 3.84 -18.22 8.04
C GLN A 161 3.96 -18.51 6.53
N THR A 162 2.99 -19.24 5.98
CA THR A 162 2.96 -19.59 4.56
C THR A 162 2.74 -18.35 3.69
N ASN A 163 1.81 -17.47 4.07
CA ASN A 163 1.51 -16.23 3.36
C ASN A 163 2.69 -15.26 3.39
N MET A 164 3.34 -15.07 4.54
CA MET A 164 4.57 -14.27 4.65
C MET A 164 5.69 -14.81 3.74
N ALA A 165 5.88 -16.13 3.69
CA ALA A 165 6.86 -16.76 2.82
C ALA A 165 6.50 -16.59 1.33
N LYS A 166 5.21 -16.73 0.98
CA LYS A 166 4.70 -16.53 -0.39
C LYS A 166 4.92 -15.09 -0.85
N ALA A 167 4.59 -14.10 -0.03
CA ALA A 167 4.79 -12.68 -0.34
C ALA A 167 6.28 -12.34 -0.57
N GLN A 168 7.19 -12.95 0.19
CA GLN A 168 8.62 -12.79 -0.04
C GLN A 168 9.10 -13.46 -1.32
N ARG A 169 8.67 -14.71 -1.58
CA ARG A 169 9.03 -15.46 -2.80
C ARG A 169 8.51 -14.78 -4.06
N TYR A 170 7.28 -14.28 -4.04
CA TYR A 170 6.69 -13.56 -5.18
C TYR A 170 7.55 -12.36 -5.58
N SER A 171 7.96 -11.54 -4.61
CA SER A 171 8.83 -10.38 -4.86
C SER A 171 10.20 -10.77 -5.43
N ILE A 172 10.81 -11.85 -4.94
CA ILE A 172 12.09 -12.37 -5.46
C ILE A 172 11.92 -12.91 -6.88
N ASN A 173 10.89 -13.73 -7.11
CA ASN A 173 10.60 -14.30 -8.42
C ASN A 173 10.31 -13.22 -9.46
N TRP A 174 9.61 -12.15 -9.07
CA TRP A 174 9.36 -11.01 -9.93
C TRP A 174 10.65 -10.27 -10.31
N ALA A 175 11.52 -10.00 -9.33
CA ALA A 175 12.82 -9.39 -9.60
C ALA A 175 13.69 -10.26 -10.53
N PHE A 176 13.72 -11.57 -10.29
CA PHE A 176 14.46 -12.53 -11.12
C PHE A 176 13.88 -12.63 -12.53
N GLY A 177 12.56 -12.72 -12.67
CA GLY A 177 11.86 -12.77 -13.95
C GLY A 177 12.13 -11.53 -14.80
N LEU A 178 12.06 -10.32 -14.20
CA LEU A 178 12.42 -9.09 -14.89
C LEU A 178 13.90 -9.03 -15.29
N THR A 179 14.80 -9.53 -14.43
CA THR A 179 16.23 -9.59 -14.75
C THR A 179 16.50 -10.52 -15.93
N ILE A 180 15.90 -11.70 -15.96
CA ILE A 180 15.99 -12.61 -17.11
C ILE A 180 15.41 -11.95 -18.35
N ALA A 181 14.22 -11.35 -18.26
CA ALA A 181 13.58 -10.68 -19.37
C ALA A 181 14.45 -9.56 -19.94
N ALA A 182 15.08 -8.75 -19.09
CA ALA A 182 16.03 -7.71 -19.49
C ALA A 182 17.24 -8.29 -20.23
N VAL A 183 17.84 -9.37 -19.71
CA VAL A 183 18.98 -10.05 -20.37
C VAL A 183 18.60 -10.63 -21.72
N LEU A 184 17.43 -11.28 -21.82
CA LEU A 184 16.91 -11.81 -23.07
C LEU A 184 16.63 -10.68 -24.08
N ALA A 185 16.04 -9.58 -23.64
CA ALA A 185 15.78 -8.41 -24.48
C ALA A 185 17.07 -7.81 -25.02
N TRP A 186 18.10 -7.61 -24.18
CA TRP A 186 19.42 -7.15 -24.65
C TRP A 186 20.11 -8.16 -25.59
N THR A 187 19.85 -9.46 -25.43
CA THR A 187 20.34 -10.49 -26.35
C THR A 187 19.68 -10.35 -27.74
N ILE A 188 18.37 -10.07 -27.79
CA ILE A 188 17.64 -9.79 -29.03
C ILE A 188 18.19 -8.51 -29.67
N VAL A 189 18.36 -7.42 -28.90
CA VAL A 189 18.96 -6.17 -29.39
C VAL A 189 20.31 -6.44 -30.04
N ARG A 190 21.19 -7.19 -29.37
CA ARG A 190 22.50 -7.54 -29.90
C ARG A 190 22.42 -8.37 -31.18
N TRP A 191 21.47 -9.30 -31.26
CA TRP A 191 21.26 -10.13 -32.45
C TRP A 191 20.80 -9.30 -33.65
N VAL A 192 19.79 -8.44 -33.46
CA VAL A 192 19.28 -7.52 -34.50
C VAL A 192 20.38 -6.57 -34.96
N MET A 193 21.07 -5.95 -34.00
CA MET A 193 22.16 -5.02 -34.23
C MET A 193 23.32 -5.66 -35.02
N GLY A 194 23.54 -6.96 -34.94
CA GLY A 194 24.57 -7.66 -35.71
C GLY A 194 24.43 -7.47 -37.23
N SER A 195 23.21 -7.21 -37.72
CA SER A 195 22.93 -6.94 -39.13
C SER A 195 22.87 -5.45 -39.49
N GLU A 196 22.84 -4.56 -38.49
CA GLU A 196 22.70 -3.12 -38.65
C GLU A 196 24.00 -2.36 -38.33
N LEU A 197 24.92 -2.98 -37.59
CA LEU A 197 26.16 -2.36 -37.12
C LEU A 197 27.00 -1.82 -38.29
N GLY A 198 27.45 -0.57 -38.15
CA GLY A 198 28.29 0.11 -39.14
C GLY A 198 27.54 0.67 -40.34
N LYS A 199 26.24 0.36 -40.51
CA LYS A 199 25.42 0.94 -41.58
C LYS A 199 25.04 2.38 -41.27
N THR A 200 25.03 3.23 -42.28
CA THR A 200 24.57 4.63 -42.17
C THR A 200 23.05 4.73 -42.16
N SER A 201 22.51 5.89 -41.77
CA SER A 201 21.06 6.14 -41.77
C SER A 201 20.44 5.99 -43.17
N GLN A 202 21.19 6.33 -44.22
CA GLN A 202 20.77 6.14 -45.62
C GLN A 202 20.77 4.68 -46.06
N GLU A 203 21.62 3.83 -45.47
CA GLU A 203 21.69 2.39 -45.82
C GLU A 203 20.66 1.54 -45.08
N LEU A 204 20.07 2.09 -44.01
CA LEU A 204 19.04 1.41 -43.21
C LEU A 204 17.62 1.70 -43.71
N ASP A 205 17.44 2.72 -44.57
CA ASP A 205 16.17 3.23 -45.14
C ASP A 205 15.07 3.64 -44.11
N ASP A 206 15.11 3.10 -42.88
CA ASP A 206 14.18 3.29 -41.77
C ASP A 206 14.91 3.46 -40.42
N PHE A 207 14.16 3.79 -39.36
CA PHE A 207 14.69 3.83 -37.99
C PHE A 207 15.19 2.43 -37.54
N PRO A 208 16.39 2.31 -36.94
CA PRO A 208 17.04 1.03 -36.67
C PRO A 208 16.20 0.17 -35.72
N TRP A 209 15.96 -1.08 -36.12
CA TRP A 209 15.17 -2.01 -35.32
C TRP A 209 15.82 -2.29 -33.97
N SER A 210 17.16 -2.31 -33.92
CA SER A 210 17.91 -2.44 -32.68
C SER A 210 17.59 -1.36 -31.65
N ALA A 211 17.31 -0.12 -32.07
CA ALA A 211 16.93 0.98 -31.18
C ALA A 211 15.48 0.82 -30.67
N LEU A 212 14.56 0.37 -31.52
CA LEU A 212 13.19 0.03 -31.12
C LEU A 212 13.16 -1.09 -30.08
N TRP A 213 13.98 -2.13 -30.25
CA TRP A 213 14.09 -3.22 -29.27
C TRP A 213 14.88 -2.83 -28.01
N ALA A 214 15.76 -1.83 -28.10
CA ALA A 214 16.53 -1.33 -26.96
C ALA A 214 15.65 -0.56 -25.95
N LEU A 215 14.55 0.06 -26.40
CA LEU A 215 13.59 0.73 -25.52
C LEU A 215 12.98 -0.22 -24.46
N PRO A 216 12.29 -1.33 -24.82
CA PRO A 216 11.77 -2.27 -23.84
C PRO A 216 12.89 -2.97 -23.05
N ALA A 217 14.07 -3.19 -23.64
CA ALA A 217 15.22 -3.77 -22.93
C ALA A 217 15.71 -2.84 -21.80
N LEU A 218 15.81 -1.53 -22.09
CA LEU A 218 16.17 -0.52 -21.10
C LEU A 218 15.10 -0.43 -20.02
N ALA A 219 13.81 -0.33 -20.39
CA ALA A 219 12.71 -0.30 -19.44
C ALA A 219 12.76 -1.51 -18.48
N LEU A 220 12.86 -2.73 -19.02
CA LEU A 220 12.99 -3.96 -18.23
C LEU A 220 14.21 -3.93 -17.29
N SER A 221 15.33 -3.36 -17.74
CA SER A 221 16.54 -3.22 -16.92
C SER A 221 16.31 -2.30 -15.73
N VAL A 222 15.68 -1.14 -15.94
CA VAL A 222 15.38 -0.19 -14.86
C VAL A 222 14.35 -0.78 -13.89
N PHE A 223 13.31 -1.47 -14.40
CA PHE A 223 12.36 -2.19 -13.56
C PHE A 223 13.02 -3.30 -12.74
N ALA A 224 13.93 -4.08 -13.34
CA ALA A 224 14.68 -5.12 -12.65
C ALA A 224 15.51 -4.53 -11.50
N VAL A 225 16.26 -3.46 -11.76
CA VAL A 225 17.05 -2.76 -10.72
C VAL A 225 16.15 -2.31 -9.57
N GLY A 226 15.00 -1.71 -9.85
CA GLY A 226 14.10 -1.26 -8.78
C GLY A 226 13.44 -2.38 -8.00
N GLN A 227 13.12 -3.50 -8.63
CA GLN A 227 12.59 -4.67 -7.92
C GLN A 227 13.68 -5.35 -7.07
N ILE A 228 14.92 -5.43 -7.57
CA ILE A 228 16.07 -5.89 -6.78
C ILE A 228 16.27 -4.97 -5.57
N ALA A 229 16.26 -3.66 -5.77
CA ALA A 229 16.39 -2.69 -4.68
C ALA A 229 15.29 -2.87 -3.62
N LYS A 230 14.03 -3.09 -4.03
CA LYS A 230 12.92 -3.41 -3.11
C LYS A 230 13.16 -4.70 -2.32
N VAL A 231 13.60 -5.78 -2.99
CA VAL A 231 13.90 -7.06 -2.34
C VAL A 231 15.03 -6.93 -1.33
N VAL A 232 16.12 -6.26 -1.72
CA VAL A 232 17.27 -6.00 -0.85
C VAL A 232 16.86 -5.14 0.34
N TRP A 233 16.13 -4.05 0.10
CA TRP A 233 15.64 -3.16 1.15
C TRP A 233 14.74 -3.89 2.15
N ARG A 234 13.78 -4.69 1.67
CA ARG A 234 12.94 -5.56 2.51
C ARG A 234 13.77 -6.50 3.39
N GLY A 235 14.79 -7.13 2.81
CA GLY A 235 15.71 -8.00 3.53
C GLY A 235 16.46 -7.26 4.64
N ILE A 236 17.03 -6.09 4.32
CA ILE A 236 17.73 -5.23 5.28
C ILE A 236 16.77 -4.79 6.40
N SER A 237 15.58 -4.28 6.05
CA SER A 237 14.62 -3.79 7.04
C SER A 237 14.23 -4.87 8.04
N ARG A 238 13.91 -6.08 7.56
CA ARG A 238 13.59 -7.22 8.43
C ARG A 238 14.77 -7.68 9.28
N ALA A 239 15.98 -7.65 8.74
CA ALA A 239 17.18 -8.01 9.51
C ALA A 239 17.49 -6.98 10.61
N VAL A 240 17.25 -5.69 10.36
CA VAL A 240 17.53 -4.60 11.31
C VAL A 240 16.48 -4.52 12.42
N VAL A 241 15.19 -4.64 12.08
CA VAL A 241 14.11 -4.57 13.07
C VAL A 241 13.98 -5.89 13.83
N GLY A 242 14.09 -7.02 13.14
CA GLY A 242 13.81 -8.34 13.67
C GLY A 242 12.37 -8.80 13.42
N ASN A 243 12.01 -9.94 13.99
CA ASN A 243 10.67 -10.52 13.86
C ASN A 243 9.87 -10.22 15.14
N TYR A 244 8.89 -9.33 15.04
CA TYR A 244 8.01 -8.94 16.15
C TYR A 244 6.55 -9.09 15.75
N VAL A 245 5.71 -9.36 16.74
CA VAL A 245 4.26 -9.14 16.67
C VAL A 245 3.96 -7.82 17.33
N TRP A 246 3.38 -6.89 16.58
CA TRP A 246 3.06 -5.55 17.05
C TRP A 246 1.62 -5.50 17.52
N GLN A 247 1.43 -5.19 18.80
CA GLN A 247 0.13 -4.80 19.34
C GLN A 247 -0.06 -3.31 19.05
N VAL A 248 -0.67 -3.01 17.90
CA VAL A 248 -0.85 -1.64 17.42
C VAL A 248 -1.88 -0.93 18.31
N PRO A 249 -1.55 0.23 18.89
CA PRO A 249 -2.51 0.97 19.70
C PRO A 249 -3.78 1.31 18.89
N PRO A 250 -4.96 1.00 19.43
CA PRO A 250 -6.20 1.17 18.69
C PRO A 250 -6.54 2.66 18.55
N ASN A 251 -7.22 3.03 17.45
CA ASN A 251 -7.57 4.42 17.10
C ASN A 251 -6.37 5.39 17.07
N THR A 252 -5.18 4.92 16.67
CA THR A 252 -4.00 5.78 16.57
C THR A 252 -3.56 5.99 15.14
N LEU A 253 -3.23 7.25 14.85
CA LEU A 253 -2.48 7.65 13.68
C LEU A 253 -1.14 6.92 13.69
N GLY A 254 -0.88 6.10 12.67
CA GLY A 254 0.32 5.28 12.59
C GLY A 254 0.88 5.19 11.17
N PRO A 255 2.01 4.50 10.99
CA PRO A 255 2.66 4.33 9.69
C PRO A 255 1.92 3.38 8.75
N VAL A 256 0.90 2.68 9.22
CA VAL A 256 0.09 1.74 8.45
C VAL A 256 -1.39 1.99 8.69
N ILE A 257 -2.19 1.67 7.67
CA ILE A 257 -3.64 1.71 7.69
C ILE A 257 -4.12 0.28 7.95
N GLY A 258 -5.02 0.15 8.92
CA GLY A 258 -5.61 -1.13 9.32
C GLY A 258 -6.54 -0.94 10.51
N ASP A 259 -7.54 -1.80 10.63
CA ASP A 259 -8.38 -1.86 11.82
C ASP A 259 -7.66 -2.71 12.89
N PHE A 260 -7.22 -2.03 13.95
CA PHE A 260 -6.59 -2.66 15.13
C PHE A 260 -7.47 -2.49 16.38
N SER A 261 -8.75 -2.15 16.20
CA SER A 261 -9.67 -1.92 17.30
C SER A 261 -10.06 -3.23 18.00
N SER A 262 -10.34 -3.16 19.31
CA SER A 262 -10.86 -4.32 20.06
C SER A 262 -12.29 -4.70 19.68
N ALA A 263 -13.05 -3.79 19.07
CA ALA A 263 -14.39 -4.08 18.59
C ALA A 263 -14.37 -4.83 17.25
N GLY A 264 -13.30 -4.68 16.47
CA GLY A 264 -13.13 -5.27 15.14
C GLY A 264 -14.26 -4.93 14.17
N PHE A 265 -13.94 -4.77 12.89
CA PHE A 265 -14.91 -5.03 11.83
C PHE A 265 -15.20 -6.54 11.79
N ASN A 266 -15.86 -7.06 12.81
CA ASN A 266 -16.33 -8.44 12.77
C ASN A 266 -17.63 -8.45 11.96
N ASP A 267 -17.50 -8.60 10.64
CA ASP A 267 -18.60 -8.91 9.71
C ASP A 267 -19.41 -10.12 10.19
N GLU A 268 -18.86 -10.96 11.08
CA GLU A 268 -19.54 -12.11 11.66
C GLU A 268 -20.80 -11.76 12.50
N LEU A 269 -21.03 -10.49 12.83
CA LEU A 269 -22.19 -10.07 13.64
C LEU A 269 -23.15 -9.12 12.95
N SER A 270 -22.77 -8.56 11.79
CA SER A 270 -23.77 -8.26 10.76
C SER A 270 -24.30 -9.55 10.15
N MET A 271 -23.67 -10.71 10.38
CA MET A 271 -24.18 -11.99 9.93
C MET A 271 -25.13 -12.65 10.94
N LEU A 272 -26.34 -13.00 10.49
CA LEU A 272 -27.30 -13.82 11.22
C LEU A 272 -27.48 -15.17 10.55
N LYS A 273 -27.88 -16.19 11.30
CA LYS A 273 -28.18 -17.48 10.70
C LYS A 273 -29.34 -17.37 9.72
N LYS A 274 -29.18 -17.88 8.51
CA LYS A 274 -30.25 -17.94 7.50
C LYS A 274 -31.47 -18.67 8.07
N SER A 275 -31.25 -19.80 8.72
CA SER A 275 -32.30 -20.55 9.42
C SER A 275 -33.06 -19.72 10.48
N LEU A 276 -32.41 -18.76 11.15
CA LEU A 276 -33.06 -17.86 12.10
C LEU A 276 -33.85 -16.75 11.39
N ALA A 277 -33.31 -16.22 10.28
CA ALA A 277 -33.97 -15.20 9.47
C ALA A 277 -35.28 -15.71 8.85
N GLU A 278 -35.24 -16.94 8.31
CA GLU A 278 -36.37 -17.59 7.64
C GLU A 278 -37.57 -17.83 8.56
N VAL A 279 -37.31 -18.17 9.82
CA VAL A 279 -38.35 -18.48 10.81
C VAL A 279 -38.86 -17.26 11.57
N THR A 280 -38.22 -16.10 11.42
CA THR A 280 -38.61 -14.86 12.12
C THR A 280 -39.64 -14.08 11.31
N PRO A 281 -40.92 -14.03 11.73
CA PRO A 281 -41.97 -13.37 10.97
C PRO A 281 -41.70 -11.87 10.84
N GLY A 282 -41.74 -11.33 9.62
CA GLY A 282 -41.48 -9.90 9.38
C GLY A 282 -39.99 -9.53 9.35
N CYS A 283 -39.07 -10.49 9.39
CA CYS A 283 -37.66 -10.24 9.15
C CYS A 283 -37.39 -9.88 7.69
N LEU A 284 -36.70 -8.76 7.46
CA LEU A 284 -36.32 -8.30 6.12
C LEU A 284 -34.94 -8.77 5.69
N CYS A 285 -34.10 -9.26 6.61
CA CYS A 285 -32.71 -9.65 6.30
C CYS A 285 -32.65 -10.75 5.22
N TRP A 286 -33.53 -11.75 5.32
CA TRP A 286 -33.60 -12.84 4.35
C TRP A 286 -34.07 -12.36 2.98
N THR A 287 -35.12 -11.55 2.95
CA THR A 287 -35.68 -11.00 1.71
C THR A 287 -34.70 -10.09 0.99
N GLU A 288 -33.94 -9.25 1.70
CA GLU A 288 -32.92 -8.39 1.12
C GLU A 288 -31.69 -9.20 0.65
N SER A 289 -31.25 -10.19 1.43
CA SER A 289 -30.18 -11.11 1.01
C SER A 289 -30.52 -11.83 -0.29
N GLN A 290 -31.76 -12.31 -0.47
CA GLN A 290 -32.20 -12.90 -1.74
C GLN A 290 -32.19 -11.89 -2.91
N ARG A 291 -32.52 -10.62 -2.65
CA ARG A 291 -32.52 -9.58 -3.68
C ARG A 291 -31.12 -9.16 -4.12
N GLU A 292 -30.15 -9.23 -3.22
CA GLU A 292 -28.74 -8.99 -3.54
C GLU A 292 -28.14 -10.15 -4.34
N ASP A 293 -28.43 -11.39 -3.95
CA ASP A 293 -28.00 -12.61 -4.69
C ASP A 293 -28.40 -12.53 -6.18
N HIS A 294 -29.61 -12.04 -6.47
CA HIS A 294 -30.10 -11.90 -7.85
C HIS A 294 -29.51 -10.74 -8.67
N ARG A 295 -28.74 -9.83 -8.06
CA ARG A 295 -28.08 -8.73 -8.81
C ARG A 295 -26.68 -9.08 -9.30
N PHE A 296 -26.07 -10.13 -8.76
CA PHE A 296 -24.70 -10.54 -9.05
C PHE A 296 -24.61 -11.85 -9.84
N ASP A 297 -25.69 -12.26 -10.54
CA ASP A 297 -25.72 -13.44 -11.41
C ASP A 297 -24.65 -13.42 -12.54
N ASP A 298 -23.97 -12.29 -12.78
CA ASP A 298 -22.90 -12.13 -13.77
C ASP A 298 -21.46 -12.01 -13.19
N ASP A 299 -21.29 -11.91 -11.86
CA ASP A 299 -19.96 -11.77 -11.22
C ASP A 299 -19.55 -13.07 -10.51
N GLU A 300 -18.82 -13.95 -11.22
CA GLU A 300 -18.34 -15.25 -10.72
C GLU A 300 -17.49 -15.16 -9.44
N ASP A 301 -16.92 -13.98 -9.11
CA ASP A 301 -16.09 -13.75 -7.93
C ASP A 301 -16.89 -13.44 -6.65
N PHE A 302 -18.19 -13.13 -6.74
CA PHE A 302 -19.03 -12.83 -5.56
C PHE A 302 -19.74 -14.08 -4.98
N MET A 303 -19.62 -15.24 -5.64
CA MET A 303 -20.11 -16.54 -5.15
C MET A 303 -19.23 -17.15 -4.04
N LEU A 304 -18.83 -16.34 -3.07
CA LEU A 304 -18.06 -16.81 -1.92
C LEU A 304 -18.99 -17.44 -0.87
N ASN A 305 -19.03 -18.78 -0.92
CA ASN A 305 -19.56 -19.75 0.05
C ASN A 305 -21.08 -20.04 0.04
N PRO A 306 -21.54 -20.99 -0.80
CA PRO A 306 -22.84 -21.65 -0.61
C PRO A 306 -22.97 -22.44 0.71
N ASP A 307 -21.87 -22.63 1.47
CA ASP A 307 -21.82 -23.38 2.73
C ASP A 307 -21.95 -22.51 4.01
N THR A 308 -22.04 -21.19 3.90
CA THR A 308 -22.30 -20.33 5.06
C THR A 308 -23.80 -20.18 5.29
N ASP A 309 -24.35 -20.83 6.33
CA ASP A 309 -25.71 -20.64 6.86
C ASP A 309 -25.89 -19.23 7.49
N LEU A 310 -25.22 -18.21 6.95
CA LEU A 310 -25.11 -16.87 7.49
C LEU A 310 -25.47 -15.85 6.40
N ILE A 311 -26.33 -14.89 6.72
CA ILE A 311 -26.74 -13.78 5.84
C ILE A 311 -26.53 -12.45 6.55
N LEU A 312 -26.37 -11.36 5.80
CA LEU A 312 -26.24 -10.02 6.38
C LEU A 312 -27.56 -9.51 6.97
N ALA A 313 -27.47 -8.88 8.13
CA ALA A 313 -28.53 -8.21 8.82
C ALA A 313 -28.75 -6.85 8.15
N THR A 314 -29.96 -6.63 7.65
CA THR A 314 -30.29 -5.31 7.11
C THR A 314 -30.47 -4.32 8.25
N ASP A 315 -29.89 -3.12 8.08
CA ASP A 315 -30.00 -2.00 9.03
C ASP A 315 -31.47 -1.68 9.38
N TYR A 316 -32.39 -1.91 8.45
CA TYR A 316 -33.82 -1.61 8.58
C TYR A 316 -34.66 -2.77 9.12
N CYS A 317 -34.05 -3.91 9.48
CA CYS A 317 -34.82 -5.01 10.04
C CYS A 317 -35.27 -4.69 11.46
N VAL A 318 -36.58 -4.78 11.71
CA VAL A 318 -37.16 -4.56 13.05
C VAL A 318 -36.65 -5.57 14.11
N HIS A 319 -36.11 -6.72 13.67
CA HIS A 319 -35.64 -7.79 14.57
C HIS A 319 -34.12 -7.83 14.75
N HIS A 320 -33.36 -7.45 13.72
CA HIS A 320 -31.90 -7.62 13.69
C HIS A 320 -31.14 -6.35 13.27
N GLY A 321 -31.85 -5.32 12.84
CA GLY A 321 -31.30 -4.06 12.38
C GLY A 321 -31.06 -3.07 13.52
N ILE A 322 -30.78 -1.83 13.14
CA ILE A 322 -30.38 -0.74 14.04
C ILE A 322 -31.41 -0.51 15.15
N ASP A 323 -32.70 -0.48 14.80
CA ASP A 323 -33.77 -0.24 15.77
C ASP A 323 -33.89 -1.35 16.82
N ALA A 324 -33.65 -2.60 16.44
CA ALA A 324 -33.64 -3.72 17.37
C ALA A 324 -32.51 -3.56 18.40
N VAL A 325 -31.31 -3.20 17.93
CA VAL A 325 -30.14 -2.90 18.78
C VAL A 325 -30.42 -1.72 19.71
N ASN A 326 -31.04 -0.66 19.19
CA ASN A 326 -31.34 0.54 19.98
C ASN A 326 -32.49 0.34 20.95
N SER A 327 -33.32 -0.70 20.75
CA SER A 327 -34.36 -1.10 21.70
C SER A 327 -33.84 -1.94 22.87
N LEU A 328 -32.59 -2.41 22.82
CA LEU A 328 -31.99 -3.19 23.91
C LEU A 328 -31.94 -2.38 25.21
N THR A 329 -32.02 -3.09 26.34
CA THR A 329 -31.70 -2.46 27.62
C THR A 329 -30.23 -2.03 27.66
N PRO A 330 -29.85 -1.01 28.45
CA PRO A 330 -28.45 -0.62 28.57
C PRO A 330 -27.52 -1.78 28.97
N GLN A 331 -28.01 -2.72 29.79
CA GLN A 331 -27.24 -3.90 30.17
C GLN A 331 -27.06 -4.90 29.03
N ASP A 332 -28.09 -5.12 28.21
CA ASP A 332 -28.00 -6.02 27.05
C ASP A 332 -27.19 -5.43 25.90
N PHE A 333 -27.18 -4.10 25.79
CA PHE A 333 -26.27 -3.39 24.90
C PHE A 333 -24.81 -3.51 25.37
N LYS A 334 -24.55 -3.31 26.67
CA LYS A 334 -23.21 -3.47 27.28
C LYS A 334 -22.60 -4.85 27.06
N ARG A 335 -23.42 -5.90 27.01
CA ARG A 335 -22.99 -7.28 26.70
C ARG A 335 -22.48 -7.46 25.27
N GLN A 336 -22.67 -6.47 24.41
CA GLN A 336 -22.40 -6.57 22.98
C GLN A 336 -21.39 -5.51 22.50
N LEU A 337 -20.73 -4.75 23.39
CA LEU A 337 -19.87 -3.62 23.02
C LEU A 337 -18.69 -3.98 22.09
N GLU A 338 -18.23 -5.23 22.13
CA GLU A 338 -17.18 -5.77 21.27
C GLU A 338 -17.65 -6.02 19.83
N LYS A 339 -18.90 -5.74 19.50
CA LYS A 339 -19.43 -5.95 18.15
C LYS A 339 -19.32 -4.67 17.32
N GLY A 340 -18.41 -4.63 16.34
CA GLY A 340 -18.22 -3.49 15.44
C GLY A 340 -19.50 -2.94 14.81
N TRP A 341 -20.42 -3.83 14.40
CA TRP A 341 -21.72 -3.47 13.81
C TRP A 341 -22.60 -2.53 14.66
N LEU A 342 -22.42 -2.50 15.98
CA LEU A 342 -23.19 -1.60 16.84
C LEU A 342 -22.86 -0.13 16.62
N TRP A 343 -21.65 0.13 16.14
CA TRP A 343 -21.06 1.46 16.13
C TRP A 343 -21.20 2.11 14.76
N SER A 344 -21.45 3.41 14.77
CA SER A 344 -21.41 4.23 13.57
C SER A 344 -20.01 4.22 12.97
N GLU A 345 -19.90 4.13 11.65
CA GLU A 345 -18.63 4.28 10.93
C GLU A 345 -18.04 5.69 11.05
N HIS A 346 -18.85 6.66 11.46
CA HIS A 346 -18.44 8.06 11.68
C HIS A 346 -17.89 8.32 13.09
N THR A 347 -17.80 7.30 13.93
CA THR A 347 -17.26 7.41 15.29
C THR A 347 -16.04 6.52 15.46
N ARG A 348 -15.21 6.82 16.47
CA ARG A 348 -14.10 5.93 16.83
C ARG A 348 -14.68 4.67 17.47
N PHE A 349 -14.08 3.51 17.22
CA PHE A 349 -14.51 2.29 17.91
C PHE A 349 -14.16 2.34 19.41
N PRO A 350 -14.96 1.71 20.27
CA PRO A 350 -14.71 1.71 21.70
C PRO A 350 -13.39 1.00 22.05
N LEU A 351 -12.69 1.56 23.03
CA LEU A 351 -11.41 1.03 23.53
C LEU A 351 -11.57 0.48 24.94
N ARG A 352 -11.09 -0.73 25.20
CA ARG A 352 -10.98 -1.22 26.58
C ARG A 352 -9.85 -0.51 27.34
N ILE A 353 -10.16 -0.01 28.54
CA ILE A 353 -9.24 0.65 29.47
C ILE A 353 -8.18 -0.34 29.99
N LYS A 354 -8.52 -1.63 30.20
CA LYS A 354 -7.58 -2.69 30.62
C LYS A 354 -7.97 -4.08 30.14
N GLY A 355 -6.97 -4.86 29.70
CA GLY A 355 -7.00 -6.33 29.77
C GLY A 355 -7.75 -7.09 28.67
N ALA A 356 -8.31 -6.45 27.64
CA ALA A 356 -8.65 -7.18 26.41
C ALA A 356 -7.39 -7.34 25.56
N ALA A 357 -7.12 -8.58 25.12
CA ALA A 357 -6.22 -8.78 24.01
C ALA A 357 -6.77 -8.00 22.80
N GLN A 358 -5.93 -7.20 22.16
CA GLN A 358 -6.28 -6.66 20.84
C GLN A 358 -6.69 -7.83 19.95
N THR A 359 -7.80 -7.69 19.22
CA THR A 359 -8.30 -8.76 18.34
C THR A 359 -7.35 -8.97 17.17
N ALA A 360 -6.85 -7.86 16.61
CA ALA A 360 -5.88 -7.82 15.52
C ALA A 360 -4.50 -7.33 15.99
N VAL A 361 -3.47 -7.92 15.41
CA VAL A 361 -2.05 -7.59 15.60
C VAL A 361 -1.37 -7.42 14.25
N LEU A 362 -0.29 -6.65 14.21
CA LEU A 362 0.50 -6.46 13.00
C LEU A 362 1.78 -7.30 13.07
N VAL A 363 1.93 -8.27 12.17
CA VAL A 363 3.02 -9.25 12.21
C VAL A 363 4.13 -8.88 11.24
N GLY A 364 5.36 -8.75 11.78
CA GLY A 364 6.58 -8.58 10.99
C GLY A 364 6.85 -7.17 10.45
N PHE A 365 6.09 -6.16 10.87
CA PHE A 365 6.30 -4.77 10.43
C PHE A 365 7.73 -4.29 10.67
N ALA A 366 8.33 -3.73 9.62
CA ALA A 366 9.68 -3.19 9.59
C ALA A 366 9.74 -1.87 8.80
N GLY A 367 8.70 -1.04 8.93
CA GLY A 367 8.54 0.20 8.17
C GLY A 367 8.30 -0.05 6.68
N HIS A 368 8.71 0.91 5.87
CA HIS A 368 8.62 0.96 4.41
C HIS A 368 9.18 -0.26 3.65
N GLY A 369 10.09 -1.03 4.26
CA GLY A 369 10.62 -2.25 3.65
C GLY A 369 9.68 -3.45 3.79
N PHE A 370 8.84 -3.46 4.83
CA PHE A 370 7.83 -4.49 5.06
C PHE A 370 6.72 -3.94 5.95
N THR A 371 5.55 -3.66 5.37
CA THR A 371 4.43 -3.04 6.08
C THR A 371 3.72 -3.99 7.05
N GLY A 372 4.07 -5.27 7.07
CA GLY A 372 3.46 -6.26 7.98
C GLY A 372 2.22 -6.91 7.38
N MET A 373 1.74 -7.97 8.02
CA MET A 373 0.41 -8.56 7.76
C MET A 373 -0.45 -8.36 9.00
N ILE A 374 -1.69 -7.91 8.81
CA ILE A 374 -2.67 -7.80 9.90
C ILE A 374 -3.17 -9.23 10.17
N ALA A 375 -3.18 -9.65 11.43
CA ALA A 375 -3.56 -11.00 11.81
C ALA A 375 -4.42 -10.98 13.08
N ASP A 376 -5.34 -11.94 13.19
CA ASP A 376 -6.19 -12.07 14.36
C ASP A 376 -5.62 -13.09 15.36
N HIS A 377 -6.01 -12.96 16.62
CA HIS A 377 -5.84 -14.04 17.59
C HIS A 377 -6.77 -15.23 17.29
N ARG A 378 -6.23 -16.29 16.68
CA ARG A 378 -6.94 -17.52 16.34
C ARG A 378 -6.27 -18.73 16.99
N ARG A 379 -7.03 -19.50 17.77
CA ARG A 379 -6.56 -20.75 18.43
C ARG A 379 -5.27 -20.58 19.26
N GLY A 380 -5.11 -19.42 19.91
CA GLY A 380 -3.93 -19.10 20.73
C GLY A 380 -2.68 -18.67 19.96
N ALA A 381 -2.80 -18.39 18.66
CA ALA A 381 -1.73 -17.86 17.81
C ALA A 381 -2.24 -16.62 17.04
N ALA A 382 -1.33 -15.78 16.56
CA ALA A 382 -1.65 -14.80 15.52
C ALA A 382 -1.73 -15.54 14.19
N ASP A 383 -2.89 -15.50 13.53
CA ASP A 383 -3.09 -16.13 12.22
C ASP A 383 -4.04 -15.32 11.35
N VAL A 384 -3.98 -15.57 10.05
CA VAL A 384 -4.83 -14.93 9.04
C VAL A 384 -5.82 -15.93 8.46
N ARG A 385 -6.86 -15.43 7.79
CA ARG A 385 -7.74 -16.25 6.94
C ARG A 385 -6.93 -16.80 5.77
N GLU A 386 -7.32 -17.96 5.23
CA GLU A 386 -6.56 -18.61 4.15
C GLU A 386 -6.44 -17.75 2.89
N TRP A 387 -7.46 -16.94 2.62
CA TRP A 387 -7.49 -16.00 1.49
C TRP A 387 -6.85 -14.64 1.77
N ASP A 388 -6.53 -14.33 3.04
CA ASP A 388 -5.94 -13.05 3.40
C ASP A 388 -4.42 -13.11 3.21
N THR A 389 -3.97 -12.65 2.04
CA THR A 389 -2.56 -12.68 1.63
C THR A 389 -1.89 -11.32 1.65
N ASP A 390 -2.63 -10.28 1.99
CA ASP A 390 -2.21 -8.91 1.73
C ASP A 390 -1.39 -8.33 2.86
N LEU A 391 -0.50 -7.42 2.49
CA LEU A 391 0.26 -6.66 3.46
C LEU A 391 -0.57 -5.45 3.89
N ALA A 392 -0.36 -5.01 5.12
CA ALA A 392 -0.98 -3.77 5.59
C ALA A 392 -0.65 -2.62 4.64
N TRP A 393 -1.61 -1.74 4.44
CA TRP A 393 -1.44 -0.57 3.59
C TRP A 393 -0.61 0.46 4.34
N GLU A 394 0.26 1.14 3.62
CA GLU A 394 1.13 2.15 4.21
C GLU A 394 0.43 3.50 4.22
N ARG A 395 0.54 4.23 5.33
CA ARG A 395 0.00 5.58 5.42
C ARG A 395 0.93 6.62 4.80
N GLU A 396 0.35 7.54 4.05
CA GLU A 396 1.00 8.73 3.50
C GLU A 396 0.82 9.95 4.39
N SER A 397 1.72 10.93 4.26
CA SER A 397 1.62 12.20 5.01
C SER A 397 0.38 13.03 4.68
N SER A 398 -0.31 12.75 3.57
CA SER A 398 -1.55 13.41 3.16
C SER A 398 -2.80 12.61 3.53
N ASP A 399 -2.65 11.38 4.00
CA ASP A 399 -3.81 10.58 4.37
C ASP A 399 -4.42 11.18 5.64
N GLU A 400 -5.71 11.49 5.57
CA GLU A 400 -6.50 11.95 6.71
C GLU A 400 -6.80 10.78 7.65
N ASP A 401 -7.26 11.10 8.86
CA ASP A 401 -7.73 10.07 9.77
C ASP A 401 -8.93 9.35 9.16
N VAL A 402 -8.81 8.04 8.94
CA VAL A 402 -9.85 7.19 8.32
C VAL A 402 -11.09 7.10 9.24
N TRP A 403 -10.98 7.52 10.50
CA TRP A 403 -12.01 7.40 11.52
C TRP A 403 -12.78 8.71 11.73
N GLY A 404 -13.72 8.97 10.82
CA GLY A 404 -14.62 10.13 10.81
C GLY A 404 -13.90 11.48 10.69
N PRO A 405 -14.37 12.43 9.87
CA PRO A 405 -13.83 13.79 9.95
C PRO A 405 -13.86 14.29 11.40
N GLU A 406 -12.89 15.11 11.81
CA GLU A 406 -12.94 15.85 13.09
C GLU A 406 -14.26 16.64 13.24
N ASP A 407 -14.93 16.89 12.11
CA ASP A 407 -16.24 17.53 11.98
C ASP A 407 -17.43 16.56 12.01
N SER A 408 -17.25 15.29 12.41
CA SER A 408 -18.37 14.34 12.57
C SER A 408 -19.23 14.77 13.75
N PHE A 409 -20.30 15.52 13.46
CA PHE A 409 -21.26 15.93 14.48
C PHE A 409 -22.17 14.76 14.85
N LEU A 410 -22.41 14.60 16.15
CA LEU A 410 -23.50 13.75 16.62
C LEU A 410 -24.79 14.14 15.90
N PRO A 411 -25.66 13.16 15.59
CA PRO A 411 -26.97 13.42 15.05
C PRO A 411 -27.72 14.48 15.87
N LEU A 412 -28.33 15.45 15.18
CA LEU A 412 -28.95 16.62 15.80
C LEU A 412 -30.22 16.31 16.62
N GLY A 413 -30.71 15.07 16.59
CA GLY A 413 -31.89 14.64 17.33
C GLY A 413 -32.08 13.13 17.32
N GLY A 414 -33.03 12.64 18.10
CA GLY A 414 -33.35 11.21 18.18
C GLY A 414 -32.48 10.42 19.17
N GLU A 415 -31.72 11.08 20.06
CA GLU A 415 -31.01 10.41 21.14
C GLU A 415 -31.99 9.57 21.99
N VAL A 416 -31.69 8.28 22.12
CA VAL A 416 -32.46 7.32 22.93
C VAL A 416 -31.93 7.33 24.35
N ASP A 417 -30.61 7.15 24.50
CA ASP A 417 -29.91 7.18 25.78
C ASP A 417 -28.40 7.39 25.64
N ARG A 418 -27.77 7.65 26.79
CA ARG A 418 -26.32 7.69 26.98
C ARG A 418 -25.92 6.66 28.01
N ILE A 419 -25.04 5.76 27.61
CA ILE A 419 -24.61 4.62 28.41
C ILE A 419 -23.15 4.82 28.75
N ASP A 420 -22.88 5.08 30.03
CA ASP A 420 -21.51 5.10 30.55
C ASP A 420 -20.91 3.68 30.52
N LEU A 421 -19.75 3.53 29.87
CA LEU A 421 -19.08 2.24 29.67
C LEU A 421 -17.84 2.08 30.56
N HIS A 422 -17.51 3.06 31.40
CA HIS A 422 -16.32 3.01 32.27
C HIS A 422 -16.35 1.81 33.22
N ASP A 423 -17.51 1.53 33.82
CA ASP A 423 -17.71 0.40 34.73
C ASP A 423 -17.53 -0.97 34.04
N ASP A 424 -17.73 -1.01 32.72
CA ASP A 424 -17.53 -2.19 31.88
C ASP A 424 -16.09 -2.25 31.30
N GLY A 425 -15.22 -1.33 31.74
CA GLY A 425 -13.82 -1.26 31.37
C GLY A 425 -13.56 -0.64 30.01
N TRP A 426 -14.42 0.26 29.52
CA TRP A 426 -14.24 0.98 28.25
C TRP A 426 -14.07 2.49 28.45
N ALA A 427 -13.24 3.12 27.61
CA ALA A 427 -12.80 4.51 27.76
C ALA A 427 -13.76 5.51 27.11
N GLY A 428 -15.01 5.56 27.56
CA GLY A 428 -15.99 6.51 27.06
C GLY A 428 -17.45 6.13 27.27
N ILE A 429 -18.32 6.78 26.48
CA ILE A 429 -19.78 6.70 26.58
C ILE A 429 -20.36 6.26 25.22
N ALA A 430 -21.33 5.35 25.23
CA ALA A 430 -22.14 5.07 24.05
C ALA A 430 -23.35 6.02 24.01
N VAL A 431 -23.64 6.61 22.86
CA VAL A 431 -24.86 7.38 22.60
C VAL A 431 -25.67 6.65 21.54
N ARG A 432 -26.87 6.20 21.90
CA ARG A 432 -27.76 5.52 20.94
C ARG A 432 -28.77 6.49 20.38
N PHE A 433 -29.13 6.28 19.12
CA PHE A 433 -30.05 7.14 18.39
C PHE A 433 -31.21 6.31 17.82
N LYS A 434 -32.34 6.96 17.57
CA LYS A 434 -33.47 6.34 16.90
C LYS A 434 -33.14 6.22 15.41
N HIS A 435 -33.15 5.00 14.87
CA HIS A 435 -32.82 4.69 13.46
C HIS A 435 -31.36 4.91 13.04
N GLU A 436 -30.42 5.07 13.97
CA GLU A 436 -29.00 5.19 13.64
C GLU A 436 -28.12 4.36 14.60
N ARG A 437 -26.96 3.90 14.10
CA ARG A 437 -26.00 3.13 14.91
C ARG A 437 -25.49 3.96 16.09
N ALA A 438 -25.01 3.27 17.13
CA ALA A 438 -24.51 3.93 18.32
C ALA A 438 -23.24 4.73 18.01
N TRP A 439 -23.13 5.92 18.58
CA TRP A 439 -21.91 6.71 18.55
C TRP A 439 -21.10 6.47 19.81
N PHE A 440 -19.79 6.34 19.68
CA PHE A 440 -18.89 6.21 20.81
C PHE A 440 -18.19 7.55 21.08
N LEU A 441 -18.49 8.14 22.22
CA LEU A 441 -17.81 9.32 22.70
C LEU A 441 -16.64 8.87 23.58
N ALA A 442 -15.47 8.78 22.97
CA ALA A 442 -14.23 8.50 23.67
C ALA A 442 -13.94 9.58 24.71
N ASP A 443 -13.34 9.20 25.83
CA ASP A 443 -12.79 10.17 26.77
C ASP A 443 -11.75 11.05 26.06
N LYS A 444 -11.67 12.32 26.44
CA LYS A 444 -10.57 13.16 26.01
C LYS A 444 -9.28 12.54 26.53
N GLN A 445 -8.42 12.07 25.63
CA GLN A 445 -7.06 11.70 25.99
C GLN A 445 -6.33 13.00 26.35
N GLU A 446 -6.03 13.18 27.64
CA GLU A 446 -5.08 14.18 28.13
C GLU A 446 -3.63 13.82 27.80
#